data_AF-A0A060WID2-F1
#
_entry.id   AF-A0A060WID2-F1
#
_cell.length_a   1.000
_cell.length_b   1.000
_cell.length_c   1.000
_cell.angle_alpha   90.00
_cell.angle_beta   90.00
_cell.angle_gamma   90.00
#
_symmetry.space_group_name_H-M   'P 1'
#
loop_
_entity.id
_entity.type
_entity.pdbx_description
1 polymer ?
#
loop_
_entity_poly.entity_id
_entity_poly.type
_entity_poly.pdbx_seq_one_letter_code
_entity_poly.pdbx_strand_id
1 'polypeptide(L)'
;MDGGPLSCVAYNSVTNDNSTANTSVVLLDGPSNVTISGPGALEVGVKASFKCIAQCSPSCSYTWSVYGRTMHGSVVDITVNRYVATESFSCEAHNTITGKTATANETLSVTDSHWCGC
;
A
#
# COMPACT_ATOMS: atom_id res chain seq x y z
N MET A 1 7.95 9.79 -13.51
CA MET A 1 9.03 9.37 -14.43
C MET A 1 9.86 8.35 -13.64
N ASP A 2 9.54 7.07 -13.80
CA ASP A 2 10.37 6.00 -13.25
C ASP A 2 11.68 5.96 -14.06
N GLY A 3 12.82 5.92 -13.37
CA GLY A 3 14.13 6.10 -14.00
C GLY A 3 14.39 5.14 -15.17
N GLY A 4 15.20 5.60 -16.13
CA GLY A 4 15.44 4.93 -17.39
C GLY A 4 16.84 4.32 -17.52
N PRO A 5 17.10 3.63 -18.65
CA PRO A 5 18.42 3.12 -18.96
C PRO A 5 19.39 4.27 -19.25
N LEU A 6 20.55 4.24 -18.60
CA LEU A 6 21.71 5.05 -18.90
C LEU A 6 22.67 4.22 -19.76
N SER A 7 23.08 4.78 -20.90
CA SER A 7 24.05 4.17 -21.80
C SER A 7 25.33 4.99 -21.80
N CYS A 8 26.46 4.34 -21.53
CA CYS A 8 27.79 4.91 -21.62
C CYS A 8 28.50 4.33 -22.83
N VAL A 9 29.04 5.17 -23.71
CA VAL A 9 29.78 4.74 -24.90
C VAL A 9 31.22 5.24 -24.79
N ALA A 10 32.16 4.31 -24.75
CA ALA A 10 33.59 4.58 -24.90
C ALA A 10 33.96 4.49 -26.39
N TYR A 11 34.57 5.54 -26.93
CA TYR A 11 34.98 5.60 -28.33
C TYR A 11 36.50 5.72 -28.44
N ASN A 12 37.12 4.90 -29.30
CA ASN A 12 38.53 4.98 -29.63
C ASN A 12 38.70 5.63 -31.00
N SER A 13 39.25 6.84 -31.04
CA SER A 13 39.43 7.62 -32.28
C SER A 13 40.53 7.10 -33.20
N VAL A 14 41.42 6.23 -32.71
CA VAL A 14 42.53 5.67 -33.50
C VAL A 14 42.07 4.43 -34.26
N THR A 15 41.27 3.57 -33.62
CA THR A 15 40.73 2.35 -34.25
C THR A 15 39.34 2.54 -34.85
N ASN A 16 38.67 3.65 -34.52
CA ASN A 16 37.26 3.92 -34.78
C ASN A 16 36.28 2.92 -34.11
N ASP A 17 36.75 2.19 -33.09
CA ASP A 17 35.90 1.26 -32.34
C ASP A 17 35.12 1.97 -31.24
N ASN A 18 33.99 1.36 -30.87
CA ASN A 18 33.23 1.74 -29.69
C ASN A 18 32.96 0.54 -28.78
N SER A 19 32.74 0.84 -27.50
CA SER A 19 32.25 -0.11 -26.51
C SER A 19 31.15 0.56 -25.69
N THR A 20 30.05 -0.15 -25.48
CA THR A 20 28.86 0.39 -24.81
C THR A 20 28.59 -0.38 -23.52
N ALA A 21 28.35 0.34 -22.43
CA ALA A 21 27.90 -0.20 -21.16
C ALA A 21 26.55 0.41 -20.77
N ASN A 22 25.60 -0.43 -20.38
CA ASN A 22 24.25 -0.01 -19.99
C ASN A 22 24.02 -0.24 -18.49
N THR A 23 23.33 0.70 -17.84
CA THR A 23 22.81 0.55 -16.47
C THR A 23 21.42 1.16 -16.38
N SER A 24 20.67 0.90 -15.32
CA SER A 24 19.33 1.46 -15.11
C SER A 24 19.28 2.19 -13.77
N VAL A 25 18.70 3.39 -13.76
CA VAL A 25 18.40 4.11 -12.52
C VAL A 25 16.98 3.79 -12.11
N VAL A 26 16.77 3.39 -10.86
CA VAL A 26 15.44 3.29 -10.26
C VAL A 26 15.22 4.56 -9.43
N LEU A 27 14.19 5.33 -9.77
CA LEU A 27 13.81 6.46 -8.94
C LEU A 27 13.01 5.92 -7.76
N LEU A 28 13.58 6.06 -6.56
CA LEU A 28 12.91 5.64 -5.34
C LEU A 28 11.97 6.75 -4.86
N ASP A 29 10.68 6.46 -4.83
CA ASP A 29 9.66 7.41 -4.44
C ASP A 29 8.62 6.78 -3.50
N GLY A 30 7.99 7.62 -2.69
CA GLY A 30 7.02 7.20 -1.70
C GLY A 30 7.60 6.42 -0.51
N PRO A 31 6.72 5.87 0.36
CA PRO A 31 5.27 5.85 0.22
C PRO A 31 4.64 7.23 0.49
N SER A 32 3.74 7.64 -0.39
CA SER A 32 2.96 8.88 -0.26
C SER A 32 1.50 8.63 -0.69
N ASN A 33 0.59 9.54 -0.33
CA ASN A 33 -0.84 9.44 -0.65
C ASN A 33 -1.46 8.08 -0.27
N VAL A 34 -1.15 7.61 0.95
CA VAL A 34 -1.71 6.37 1.48
C VAL A 34 -3.19 6.57 1.76
N THR A 35 -4.04 5.74 1.18
CA THR A 35 -5.50 5.80 1.32
C THR A 35 -6.08 4.40 1.50
N ILE A 36 -7.20 4.34 2.21
CA ILE A 36 -7.98 3.12 2.42
C ILE A 36 -9.26 3.27 1.58
N SER A 37 -9.58 2.24 0.81
CA SER A 37 -10.78 2.17 -0.01
C SER A 37 -11.63 0.97 0.40
N GLY A 38 -12.94 1.16 0.52
CA GLY A 38 -13.88 0.13 0.95
C GLY A 38 -15.23 0.73 1.38
N PRO A 39 -16.09 -0.07 2.04
CA PRO A 39 -17.36 0.40 2.60
C PRO A 39 -17.17 1.49 3.66
N GLY A 40 -18.13 2.43 3.76
CA GLY A 40 -18.12 3.50 4.78
C GLY A 40 -18.65 3.11 6.16
N ALA A 41 -19.11 1.87 6.33
CA ALA A 41 -19.57 1.31 7.59
C ALA A 41 -19.37 -0.21 7.59
N LEU A 42 -19.32 -0.80 8.78
CA LEU A 42 -19.28 -2.24 8.99
C LEU A 42 -20.67 -2.75 9.42
N GLU A 43 -21.00 -3.97 9.07
CA GLU A 43 -22.23 -4.63 9.50
C GLU A 43 -21.89 -5.95 10.20
N VAL A 44 -22.52 -6.19 11.36
CA VAL A 44 -22.29 -7.40 12.16
C VAL A 44 -22.59 -8.65 11.33
N GLY A 45 -21.63 -9.58 11.29
CA GLY A 45 -21.71 -10.83 10.54
C GLY A 45 -21.44 -10.71 9.03
N VAL A 46 -21.29 -9.50 8.50
CA VAL A 46 -21.02 -9.26 7.07
C VAL A 46 -19.54 -9.04 6.83
N LYS A 47 -19.02 -9.67 5.77
CA LYS A 47 -17.64 -9.50 5.33
C LYS A 47 -17.51 -8.20 4.52
N ALA A 48 -16.67 -7.30 4.98
CA ALA A 48 -16.30 -6.06 4.28
C ALA A 48 -14.85 -6.15 3.79
N SER A 49 -14.62 -5.85 2.51
CA SER A 49 -13.29 -5.88 1.91
C SER A 49 -12.73 -4.48 1.76
N PHE A 50 -11.48 -4.29 2.20
CA PHE A 50 -10.77 -3.02 2.15
C PHE A 50 -9.47 -3.16 1.38
N LYS A 51 -9.12 -2.12 0.61
CA LYS A 51 -7.87 -2.05 -0.13
C LYS A 51 -7.09 -0.80 0.23
N CYS A 52 -5.83 -1.00 0.54
CA CYS A 52 -4.87 0.06 0.80
C CYS A 52 -4.12 0.41 -0.48
N ILE A 53 -4.01 1.71 -0.74
CA ILE A 53 -3.44 2.26 -1.97
C ILE A 53 -2.40 3.29 -1.55
N ALA A 54 -1.22 3.25 -2.16
CA ALA A 54 -0.16 4.23 -1.94
C ALA A 54 0.59 4.48 -3.24
N GLN A 55 1.09 5.70 -3.41
CA GLN A 55 2.08 6.02 -4.43
C GLN A 55 3.45 5.60 -3.91
N CYS A 56 4.07 4.63 -4.56
CA CYS A 56 5.33 4.05 -4.11
C CYS A 56 6.06 3.40 -5.28
N SER A 57 7.33 3.76 -5.47
CA SER A 57 8.22 3.21 -6.49
C SER A 57 9.55 2.76 -5.85
N PRO A 58 9.94 1.47 -5.98
CA PRO A 58 9.11 0.36 -6.48
C PRO A 58 7.91 0.09 -5.55
N SER A 59 7.02 -0.81 -5.95
CA SER A 59 5.80 -1.12 -5.19
C SER A 59 6.07 -1.44 -3.73
N CYS A 60 5.33 -0.78 -2.84
CA CYS A 60 5.42 -0.97 -1.39
C CYS A 60 4.84 -2.32 -0.95
N SER A 61 5.32 -2.81 0.20
CA SER A 61 4.59 -3.79 0.99
C SER A 61 3.55 -3.10 1.87
N TYR A 62 2.53 -3.85 2.29
CA TYR A 62 1.41 -3.32 3.07
C TYR A 62 1.16 -4.16 4.31
N THR A 63 0.88 -3.48 5.42
CA THR A 63 0.56 -4.09 6.70
C THR A 63 -0.67 -3.40 7.29
N TRP A 64 -1.67 -4.20 7.66
CA TRP A 64 -2.87 -3.72 8.31
C TRP A 64 -2.82 -3.98 9.81
N SER A 65 -3.33 -3.03 10.59
CA SER A 65 -3.65 -3.24 12.01
C SER A 65 -5.16 -3.20 12.20
N VAL A 66 -5.77 -4.36 12.44
CA VAL A 66 -7.23 -4.52 12.61
C VAL A 66 -7.48 -5.30 13.92
N TYR A 67 -8.28 -4.77 14.85
CA TYR A 67 -8.55 -5.41 16.15
C TYR A 67 -7.29 -5.78 16.96
N GLY A 68 -6.22 -4.98 16.84
CA GLY A 68 -4.92 -5.30 17.45
C GLY A 68 -4.19 -6.49 16.82
N ARG A 69 -4.68 -6.99 15.68
CA ARG A 69 -4.03 -8.02 14.87
C ARG A 69 -3.35 -7.39 13.66
N THR A 70 -2.23 -7.97 13.28
CA THR A 70 -1.47 -7.56 12.11
C THR A 70 -1.75 -8.50 10.95
N MET A 71 -2.11 -7.95 9.78
CA MET A 71 -2.33 -8.70 8.55
C MET A 71 -1.47 -8.12 7.43
N HIS A 72 -0.98 -8.95 6.52
CA HIS A 72 -0.12 -8.52 5.41
C HIS A 72 -0.86 -8.57 4.07
N GLY A 73 -0.53 -7.62 3.20
CA GLY A 73 -1.10 -7.53 1.85
C GLY A 73 -1.86 -6.22 1.62
N SER A 74 -2.09 -5.89 0.36
CA SER A 74 -2.77 -4.66 -0.04
C SER A 74 -4.28 -4.69 0.17
N VAL A 75 -4.86 -5.87 0.41
CA VAL A 75 -6.29 -6.09 0.65
C VAL A 75 -6.48 -6.85 1.95
N VAL A 76 -7.51 -6.49 2.72
CA VAL A 76 -7.93 -7.20 3.92
C VAL A 76 -9.45 -7.36 3.94
N ASP A 77 -9.91 -8.54 4.36
CA ASP A 77 -11.31 -8.79 4.63
C ASP A 77 -11.56 -8.69 6.14
N ILE A 78 -12.51 -7.85 6.52
CA ILE A 78 -12.87 -7.57 7.91
C ILE A 78 -14.30 -8.09 8.16
N THR A 79 -14.49 -8.80 9.27
CA THR A 79 -15.81 -9.23 9.74
C THR A 79 -15.90 -8.93 11.22
N VAL A 80 -16.93 -8.18 11.60
CA VAL A 80 -17.29 -7.88 12.99
C VAL A 80 -18.28 -8.94 13.48
N ASN A 81 -17.97 -9.62 14.58
CA ASN A 81 -18.84 -10.67 15.13
C ASN A 81 -19.76 -10.17 16.24
N ARG A 82 -19.57 -8.94 16.70
CA ARG A 82 -20.37 -8.28 17.72
C ARG A 82 -20.46 -6.80 17.39
N TYR A 83 -21.55 -6.17 17.81
CA TYR A 83 -21.66 -4.73 17.71
C TYR A 83 -20.75 -4.01 18.70
N VAL A 84 -20.26 -2.88 18.21
CA VAL A 84 -19.45 -1.88 18.90
C VAL A 84 -19.76 -0.54 18.22
N ALA A 85 -19.69 0.59 18.91
CA ALA A 85 -20.13 1.85 18.30
C ALA A 85 -19.30 2.21 17.04
N THR A 86 -17.98 2.02 17.12
CA THR A 86 -17.03 2.28 16.04
C THR A 86 -15.88 1.30 16.08
N GLU A 87 -15.28 1.04 14.93
CA GLU A 87 -14.05 0.27 14.79
C GLU A 87 -13.00 1.06 14.02
N SER A 88 -11.78 1.07 14.55
CA SER A 88 -10.63 1.74 13.96
C SER A 88 -9.62 0.73 13.46
N PHE A 89 -9.13 0.97 12.25
CA PHE A 89 -8.08 0.16 11.65
C PHE A 89 -7.15 1.04 10.82
N SER A 90 -5.94 0.53 10.58
CA SER A 90 -4.93 1.25 9.83
C SER A 90 -4.27 0.38 8.79
N CYS A 91 -3.75 1.04 7.75
CA CYS A 91 -2.85 0.44 6.79
C CYS A 91 -1.56 1.24 6.75
N GLU A 92 -0.44 0.55 6.91
CA GLU A 92 0.90 1.06 6.67
C GLU A 92 1.42 0.56 5.32
N ALA A 93 1.88 1.48 4.48
CA ALA A 93 2.65 1.19 3.28
C ALA A 93 4.14 1.35 3.60
N HIS A 94 4.96 0.38 3.19
CA HIS A 94 6.39 0.36 3.46
C HIS A 94 7.20 0.18 2.17
N ASN A 95 8.09 1.12 1.88
CA ASN A 95 9.04 1.00 0.78
C ASN A 95 10.27 0.24 1.30
N THR A 96 10.40 -1.03 0.92
CA THR A 96 11.46 -1.92 1.42
C THR A 96 12.86 -1.52 0.95
N ILE A 97 12.99 -0.68 -0.08
CA ILE A 97 14.30 -0.19 -0.56
C ILE A 97 14.73 1.04 0.23
N THR A 98 13.85 2.02 0.41
CA THR A 98 14.21 3.26 1.13
C THR A 98 14.05 3.15 2.64
N GLY A 99 13.33 2.13 3.13
CA GLY A 99 12.96 1.96 4.52
C GLY A 99 11.86 2.90 5.01
N LYS A 100 11.31 3.77 4.15
CA LYS A 100 10.27 4.74 4.51
C LYS A 100 8.91 4.07 4.67
N THR A 101 8.10 4.59 5.60
CA THR A 101 6.72 4.18 5.83
C THR A 101 5.76 5.37 5.79
N ALA A 102 4.50 5.09 5.48
CA ALA A 102 3.40 6.04 5.61
C ALA A 102 2.11 5.26 5.92
N THR A 103 1.25 5.84 6.74
CA THR A 103 0.11 5.15 7.33
C THR A 103 -1.18 5.93 7.11
N ALA A 104 -2.24 5.23 6.76
CA ALA A 104 -3.61 5.73 6.76
C ALA A 104 -4.40 5.05 7.88
N ASN A 105 -5.26 5.81 8.54
CA ASN A 105 -6.16 5.31 9.59
C ASN A 105 -7.60 5.62 9.21
N GLU A 106 -8.48 4.66 9.43
CA GLU A 106 -9.92 4.80 9.19
C GLU A 106 -10.68 4.41 10.46
N THR A 107 -11.76 5.13 10.77
CA THR A 107 -12.69 4.76 11.84
C THR A 107 -14.09 4.69 11.27
N LEU A 108 -14.70 3.51 11.31
CA LEU A 108 -16.01 3.25 10.74
C LEU A 108 -17.04 2.97 11.83
N SER A 109 -18.28 3.38 11.59
CA SER A 109 -19.41 2.96 12.43
C SER A 109 -19.75 1.49 12.17
N VAL A 110 -20.18 0.78 13.21
CA VAL A 110 -20.70 -0.59 13.06
C VAL A 110 -22.20 -0.56 13.23
N THR A 111 -22.89 -1.25 12.33
CA THR A 111 -24.34 -1.42 12.34
C THR A 111 -24.69 -2.87 12.62
N ASP A 112 -25.81 -3.10 13.29
CA ASP A 112 -26.37 -4.43 13.50
C ASP A 112 -27.78 -4.46 12.94
N SER A 113 -27.94 -5.08 11.78
CA SER A 113 -29.23 -5.27 11.12
C SER A 113 -30.13 -6.28 11.85
N HIS A 114 -29.58 -7.05 12.80
CA HIS A 114 -30.33 -7.99 13.62
C HIS A 114 -30.95 -7.36 14.87
N TRP A 115 -30.56 -6.13 15.23
CA TRP A 115 -31.25 -5.35 16.26
C TRP A 115 -32.46 -4.62 15.68
N CYS A 116 -33.53 -5.39 15.46
CA CYS A 116 -34.87 -4.82 15.57
C CYS A 116 -35.11 -4.58 17.07
N GLY A 117 -35.03 -3.32 17.51
CA GLY A 117 -35.19 -2.96 18.93
C GLY A 117 -36.49 -3.52 19.52
N CYS A 118 -36.35 -4.23 20.64
CA CYS A 118 -37.45 -4.59 21.53
C CYS A 118 -37.36 -3.73 22.79
#